data_AF-I3DY19-F1
#
_entry.id   AF-I3DY19-F1
#
_cell.length_a   1.000
_cell.length_b   1.000
_cell.length_c   1.000
_cell.angle_alpha   90.00
_cell.angle_beta   90.00
_cell.angle_gamma   90.00
#
_symmetry.space_group_name_H-M   'P 1'
#
loop_
_entity.id
_entity.type
_entity.pdbx_description
1 polymer ?
#
loop_
_entity_poly.entity_id
_entity_poly.type
_entity_poly.pdbx_seq_one_letter_code
_entity_poly.pdbx_strand_id
1 'polypeptide(L)'
;MKKFEVELSITQTFTTKVIVEGDFQGNNDPAIDEAAKRAADNMDHNDWNYNDTEFEIDNVTLLPDFKIFAVGDDRPEYIVATTKEEAIADHMNRIDEDYYGDEGPNVEEISLDSVGWFETETGYKEMTFAQFLGKDFKYTGRPQLICWRE
;
A
#
# COMPACT_ATOMS: atom_id res chain seq x y z
N MET A 1 9.45 14.68 4.78
CA MET A 1 8.38 15.22 3.90
C MET A 1 7.17 14.33 4.15
N LYS A 2 6.00 14.87 4.49
CA LYS A 2 4.84 14.02 4.83
C LYS A 2 4.38 13.22 3.61
N LYS A 3 4.11 11.93 3.80
CA LYS A 3 3.56 11.04 2.77
C LYS A 3 2.10 10.76 3.09
N PHE A 4 1.27 10.67 2.06
CA PHE A 4 -0.15 10.34 2.21
C PHE A 4 -0.50 9.22 1.25
N GLU A 5 -1.31 8.27 1.71
CA GLU A 5 -2.06 7.37 0.86
C GLU A 5 -3.42 8.01 0.63
N VAL A 6 -3.83 8.11 -0.63
CA VAL A 6 -5.09 8.75 -1.05
C VAL A 6 -5.89 7.72 -1.82
N GLU A 7 -7.08 7.41 -1.33
CA GLU A 7 -8.05 6.58 -2.02
C GLU A 7 -8.92 7.48 -2.90
N LEU A 8 -9.11 7.06 -4.15
CA LEU A 8 -9.82 7.82 -5.17
C LEU A 8 -10.89 6.95 -5.83
N SER A 9 -12.09 7.49 -5.96
CA SER A 9 -13.09 7.00 -6.90
C SER A 9 -12.89 7.68 -8.26
N ILE A 10 -12.91 6.87 -9.32
CA ILE A 10 -12.68 7.32 -10.69
C ILE A 10 -13.91 6.99 -11.52
N THR A 11 -14.58 8.02 -12.05
CA THR A 11 -15.72 7.85 -12.94
C THR A 11 -15.33 8.30 -14.34
N GLN A 12 -15.39 7.39 -15.30
CA GLN A 12 -15.16 7.70 -16.72
C GLN A 12 -16.49 7.80 -17.45
N THR A 13 -16.65 8.88 -18.21
CA THR A 13 -17.86 9.10 -19.01
C THR A 13 -17.55 8.89 -20.48
N PHE A 14 -18.36 8.04 -21.11
CA PHE A 14 -18.28 7.74 -22.53
C PHE A 14 -19.61 8.03 -23.22
N THR A 15 -19.56 8.32 -24.52
CA THR A 15 -20.75 8.40 -25.38
C THR A 15 -20.60 7.54 -26.62
N THR A 16 -21.68 6.88 -26.99
CA THR A 16 -21.74 6.07 -28.21
C THR A 16 -23.12 6.17 -28.85
N LYS A 17 -23.23 5.74 -30.10
CA LYS A 17 -24.49 5.62 -30.83
C LYS A 17 -24.65 4.18 -31.27
N VAL A 18 -25.83 3.62 -31.04
CA VAL A 18 -26.17 2.25 -31.42
C VAL A 18 -27.36 2.26 -32.38
N ILE A 19 -27.43 1.21 -33.20
CA ILE A 19 -28.60 0.90 -34.01
C ILE A 19 -29.25 -0.33 -33.38
N VAL A 20 -30.54 -0.26 -33.09
CA VAL A 20 -31.31 -1.37 -32.52
C VAL A 20 -32.47 -1.72 -33.45
N GLU A 21 -32.66 -3.02 -33.67
CA GLU A 21 -33.70 -3.57 -34.52
C GLU A 21 -34.57 -4.53 -33.70
N GLY A 22 -35.89 -4.46 -33.88
CA GLY A 22 -36.85 -5.25 -33.11
C GLY A 22 -38.29 -4.86 -33.43
N ASP A 23 -39.25 -5.63 -32.90
CA ASP A 23 -40.69 -5.34 -33.03
C ASP A 23 -41.11 -4.35 -31.93
N PHE A 24 -40.75 -3.08 -32.12
CA PHE A 24 -41.03 -2.01 -31.17
C PHE A 24 -42.34 -1.30 -31.53
N GLN A 25 -43.12 -0.94 -30.51
CA GLN A 25 -44.41 -0.25 -30.67
C GLN A 25 -44.27 1.23 -31.08
N GLY A 26 -43.03 1.75 -31.15
CA GLY A 26 -42.71 3.13 -31.52
C GLY A 26 -41.41 3.60 -30.89
N ASN A 27 -41.07 4.88 -31.05
CA ASN A 27 -39.82 5.46 -30.56
C ASN A 27 -39.72 5.62 -29.03
N ASN A 28 -40.83 5.51 -28.31
CA ASN A 28 -40.89 5.58 -26.86
C ASN A 28 -41.14 4.21 -26.22
N ASP A 29 -40.98 3.11 -26.97
CA ASP A 29 -41.10 1.76 -26.44
C ASP A 29 -39.97 1.50 -25.43
N PRO A 30 -40.26 1.20 -24.14
CA PRO A 30 -39.22 0.93 -23.14
C PRO A 30 -38.27 -0.22 -23.50
N ALA A 31 -38.68 -1.13 -24.40
CA ALA A 31 -37.81 -2.19 -24.90
C ALA A 31 -36.63 -1.65 -25.72
N ILE A 32 -36.73 -0.43 -26.29
CA ILE A 32 -35.64 0.23 -27.00
C ILE A 32 -34.49 0.54 -26.05
N ASP A 33 -34.77 1.00 -24.83
CA ASP A 33 -33.74 1.37 -23.86
C ASP A 33 -32.87 0.16 -23.49
N GLU A 34 -33.50 -0.97 -23.17
CA GLU A 34 -32.81 -2.20 -22.82
C GLU A 34 -32.07 -2.81 -24.02
N ALA A 35 -32.66 -2.73 -25.22
CA ALA A 35 -31.99 -3.14 -26.46
C ALA A 35 -30.75 -2.27 -26.74
N ALA A 36 -30.84 -0.95 -26.51
CA ALA A 36 -29.76 0.00 -26.74
C ALA A 36 -28.60 -0.20 -25.76
N LYS A 37 -28.89 -0.38 -24.47
CA LYS A 37 -27.87 -0.71 -23.45
C LYS A 37 -27.13 -1.99 -23.81
N ARG A 38 -27.86 -3.05 -24.18
CA ARG A 38 -27.26 -4.32 -24.58
C ARG A 38 -26.45 -4.20 -25.87
N ALA A 39 -26.93 -3.43 -26.85
CA ALA A 39 -26.19 -3.18 -28.07
C ALA A 39 -24.87 -2.45 -27.77
N ALA A 40 -24.90 -1.42 -26.92
CA ALA A 40 -23.73 -0.66 -26.52
C ALA A 40 -22.72 -1.55 -25.79
N ASP A 41 -23.17 -2.33 -24.80
CA ASP A 41 -22.33 -3.26 -24.01
C ASP A 41 -21.61 -4.30 -24.88
N ASN A 42 -22.25 -4.73 -25.98
CA ASN A 42 -21.68 -5.66 -26.96
C ASN A 42 -20.73 -5.01 -27.99
N MET A 43 -20.60 -3.68 -28.03
CA MET A 43 -19.63 -3.01 -28.90
C MET A 43 -18.20 -3.22 -28.39
N ASP A 44 -17.22 -2.98 -29.26
CA ASP A 44 -15.87 -2.73 -28.78
C ASP A 44 -15.88 -1.41 -27.97
N HIS A 45 -15.51 -1.47 -26.69
CA HIS A 45 -15.51 -0.28 -25.82
C HIS A 45 -14.47 0.77 -26.27
N ASN A 46 -13.52 0.40 -27.13
CA ASN A 46 -12.61 1.36 -27.78
C ASN A 46 -13.31 2.23 -28.84
N ASP A 47 -14.48 1.81 -29.35
CA ASP A 47 -15.29 2.60 -30.28
C ASP A 47 -16.18 3.63 -29.56
N TRP A 48 -16.22 3.59 -28.22
CA TRP A 48 -16.92 4.60 -27.45
C TRP A 48 -16.10 5.88 -27.38
N ASN A 49 -16.76 7.02 -27.56
CA ASN A 49 -16.10 8.32 -27.48
C ASN A 49 -15.92 8.68 -26.00
N TYR A 50 -14.67 8.68 -25.56
CA TYR A 50 -14.31 9.23 -24.26
C TYR A 50 -14.67 10.72 -24.19
N ASN A 51 -15.33 11.11 -23.11
CA ASN A 51 -15.65 12.51 -22.85
C ASN A 51 -14.76 13.07 -21.75
N ASP A 52 -14.82 12.49 -20.55
CA ASP A 52 -14.09 12.99 -19.39
C ASP A 52 -13.88 11.91 -18.32
N THR A 53 -12.99 12.20 -17.36
CA THR A 53 -12.70 11.43 -16.17
C THR A 53 -12.85 12.34 -14.95
N GLU A 54 -13.76 11.99 -14.06
CA GLU A 54 -13.93 12.65 -12.78
C GLU A 54 -13.22 11.86 -11.68
N PHE A 55 -12.57 12.59 -10.77
CA PHE A 55 -11.86 12.04 -9.62
C PHE A 55 -12.50 12.56 -8.33
N GLU A 56 -12.89 11.66 -7.44
CA GLU A 56 -13.38 11.98 -6.11
C GLU A 56 -12.42 11.43 -5.06
N ILE A 57 -12.06 12.26 -4.08
CA ILE A 57 -11.21 11.85 -2.96
C ILE A 57 -12.11 11.27 -1.88
N ASP A 58 -12.04 9.96 -1.69
CA ASP A 58 -12.85 9.27 -0.68
C ASP A 58 -12.17 9.29 0.68
N ASN A 59 -10.84 9.08 0.70
CA ASN A 59 -10.08 9.01 1.94
C ASN A 59 -8.63 9.49 1.78
N VAL A 60 -8.08 10.10 2.83
CA VAL A 60 -6.69 10.55 2.91
C VAL A 60 -6.08 10.07 4.22
N THR A 61 -5.09 9.19 4.12
CA THR A 61 -4.37 8.65 5.27
C THR A 61 -2.96 9.19 5.29
N LEU A 62 -2.55 9.85 6.38
CA LEU A 62 -1.15 10.19 6.60
C LEU A 62 -0.36 8.89 6.77
N LEU A 63 0.56 8.62 5.85
CA LEU A 63 1.49 7.52 6.01
C LEU A 63 2.53 7.95 7.05
N PRO A 64 2.76 7.12 8.08
CA PRO A 64 3.77 7.43 9.07
C PRO A 64 5.16 7.52 8.41
N ASP A 65 5.90 8.56 8.77
CA ASP A 65 7.27 8.82 8.27
C ASP A 65 8.27 7.96 9.05
N PHE A 66 8.11 6.64 8.98
CA PHE A 66 9.07 5.70 9.56
C PHE A 66 9.90 5.02 8.48
N LYS A 67 11.07 4.56 8.90
CA LYS A 67 12.00 3.71 8.18
C LYS A 67 12.28 2.48 9.03
N ILE A 68 12.79 1.42 8.42
CA ILE A 68 13.27 0.25 9.16
C ILE A 68 14.79 0.35 9.22
N PHE A 69 15.34 0.13 10.41
CA PHE A 69 16.78 0.10 10.64
C PHE A 69 17.17 -1.27 11.18
N ALA A 70 18.13 -1.92 10.55
CA ALA A 70 18.84 -3.05 11.13
C ALA A 70 19.94 -2.50 12.04
N VAL A 71 19.87 -2.77 13.35
CA VAL A 71 20.78 -2.25 14.37
C VAL A 71 21.52 -3.42 15.05
N GLY A 72 22.85 -3.39 15.00
CA GLY A 72 23.73 -4.47 15.45
C GLY A 72 24.41 -5.22 14.29
N ASP A 73 25.30 -6.15 14.63
CA ASP A 73 26.13 -6.86 13.64
C ASP A 73 25.54 -8.23 13.26
N ASP A 74 26.02 -9.31 13.89
CA ASP A 74 25.70 -10.69 13.47
C ASP A 74 24.22 -11.07 13.64
N ARG A 75 23.51 -10.36 14.52
CA ARG A 75 22.10 -10.59 14.88
C ARG A 75 21.39 -9.25 15.04
N PRO A 76 21.09 -8.55 13.93
CA PRO A 76 20.54 -7.21 14.02
C PRO A 76 19.11 -7.25 14.57
N GLU A 77 18.79 -6.26 15.39
CA GLU A 77 17.43 -5.86 15.71
C GLU A 77 16.88 -5.02 14.55
N TYR A 78 15.67 -5.31 14.10
CA TYR A 78 14.96 -4.46 13.15
C TYR A 78 14.03 -3.52 13.91
N ILE A 79 14.33 -2.22 13.81
CA ILE A 79 13.63 -1.17 14.55
C ILE A 79 13.01 -0.21 13.54
N VAL A 80 11.72 0.06 13.70
CA VAL A 80 11.05 1.13 12.97
C VAL A 80 11.21 2.44 13.73
N ALA A 81 11.77 3.45 13.06
CA ALA A 81 12.01 4.79 13.63
C ALA A 81 11.98 5.86 12.54
N THR A 82 11.97 7.13 12.92
CA THR A 82 12.03 8.25 11.96
C THR A 82 13.46 8.47 11.47
N THR A 83 14.43 8.30 12.37
CA THR A 83 15.86 8.49 12.10
C THR A 83 16.71 7.34 12.61
N LYS A 84 17.94 7.25 12.09
CA LYS A 84 18.94 6.27 12.51
C LYS A 84 19.30 6.45 13.99
N GLU A 85 19.42 7.68 14.45
CA GLU A 85 19.77 8.01 15.84
C GLU A 85 18.68 7.56 16.82
N GLU A 86 17.40 7.71 16.44
CA GLU A 86 16.28 7.20 17.21
C GLU A 86 16.32 5.67 17.34
N ALA A 87 16.64 4.95 16.27
CA ALA A 87 16.79 3.49 16.31
C ALA A 87 18.00 3.05 17.15
N ILE A 88 19.14 3.76 17.06
CA ILE A 88 20.31 3.50 17.90
C ILE A 88 19.95 3.71 19.37
N ALA A 89 19.36 4.85 19.72
CA ALA A 89 19.01 5.15 21.10
C ALA A 89 18.04 4.11 21.68
N ASP A 90 17.06 3.67 20.89
CA ASP A 90 16.11 2.62 21.27
C ASP A 90 16.79 1.27 21.52
N HIS A 91 17.73 0.87 20.66
CA HIS A 91 18.56 -0.32 20.85
C HIS A 91 19.45 -0.23 22.10
N MET A 92 20.20 0.86 22.23
CA MET A 92 21.12 1.09 23.35
C MET A 92 20.40 1.11 24.71
N ASN A 93 19.13 1.55 24.76
CA ASN A 93 18.32 1.51 25.98
C ASN A 93 17.92 0.10 26.43
N ARG A 94 18.03 -0.93 25.57
CA ARG A 94 17.65 -2.31 25.88
C ARG A 94 18.83 -3.22 26.21
N ILE A 95 20.02 -2.86 25.75
CA ILE A 95 21.24 -3.64 25.95
C ILE A 95 22.03 -3.12 27.15
N ASP A 96 23.06 -3.86 27.56
CA ASP A 96 23.99 -3.42 28.59
C ASP A 96 24.95 -2.34 28.05
N GLU A 97 25.35 -1.39 28.90
CA GLU A 97 26.11 -0.19 28.52
C GLU A 97 27.48 -0.54 27.90
N ASP A 98 28.04 -1.69 28.26
CA ASP A 98 29.35 -2.16 27.81
C ASP A 98 29.34 -3.01 26.53
N TYR A 99 28.18 -3.22 25.87
CA TYR A 99 28.07 -4.21 24.79
C TYR A 99 28.85 -3.85 23.50
N TYR A 100 28.82 -2.58 23.05
CA TYR A 100 29.45 -2.16 21.79
C TYR A 100 30.75 -1.35 21.96
N GLY A 101 31.17 -1.07 23.21
CA GLY A 101 32.27 -0.14 23.46
C GLY A 101 32.04 1.25 22.83
N ASP A 102 33.12 1.95 22.48
CA ASP A 102 33.07 3.34 22.00
C ASP A 102 32.55 3.50 20.55
N GLU A 103 32.53 2.42 19.74
CA GLU A 103 32.15 2.49 18.32
C GLU A 103 30.63 2.46 18.10
N GLY A 104 29.88 1.90 19.06
CA GLY A 104 28.42 1.74 18.96
C GLY A 104 27.99 0.67 17.95
N PRO A 105 26.67 0.41 17.84
CA PRO A 105 26.15 -0.60 16.92
C PRO A 105 26.27 -0.14 15.45
N ASN A 106 26.54 -1.10 14.56
CA ASN A 106 26.31 -0.88 13.13
C ASN A 106 24.82 -0.64 12.87
N VAL A 107 24.50 0.26 11.92
CA VAL A 107 23.10 0.52 11.53
C VAL A 107 22.95 0.75 10.04
N GLU A 108 22.04 -0.01 9.45
CA GLU A 108 21.65 0.05 8.04
C GLU A 108 20.14 0.33 7.89
N GLU A 109 19.76 1.19 6.94
CA GLU A 109 18.36 1.40 6.57
C GLU A 109 17.90 0.29 5.63
N ILE A 110 16.80 -0.37 6.00
CA ILE A 110 16.24 -1.51 5.28
C ILE A 110 15.00 -1.07 4.50
N SER A 111 14.95 -1.43 3.21
CA SER A 111 13.76 -1.21 2.39
C SER A 111 12.62 -2.12 2.84
N LEU A 112 11.38 -1.61 2.80
CA LEU A 112 10.16 -2.40 3.01
C LEU A 112 10.03 -3.59 2.05
N ASP A 113 10.65 -3.51 0.86
CA ASP A 113 10.68 -4.59 -0.13
C ASP A 113 11.81 -5.60 0.09
N SER A 114 12.71 -5.35 1.05
CA SER A 114 13.76 -6.30 1.40
C SER A 114 13.13 -7.56 1.98
N VAL A 115 13.71 -8.70 1.64
CA VAL A 115 13.20 -10.01 2.07
C VAL A 115 13.94 -10.45 3.33
N GLY A 116 13.17 -10.90 4.32
CA GLY A 116 13.68 -11.48 5.56
C GLY A 116 13.06 -12.85 5.84
N TRP A 117 13.63 -13.54 6.83
CA TRP A 117 13.15 -14.82 7.32
C TRP A 117 12.49 -14.60 8.68
N PHE A 118 11.15 -14.60 8.73
CA PHE A 118 10.39 -14.17 9.89
C PHE A 118 9.56 -15.32 10.47
N GLU A 119 9.43 -15.36 11.79
CA GLU A 119 8.54 -16.30 12.48
C GLU A 119 7.07 -15.90 12.27
N THR A 120 6.23 -16.88 11.92
CA THR A 120 4.78 -16.72 11.77
C THR A 120 4.06 -17.81 12.58
N GLU A 121 2.74 -17.71 12.73
CA GLU A 121 1.91 -18.74 13.39
C GLU A 121 2.09 -20.16 12.80
N THR A 122 2.56 -20.25 11.55
CA THR A 122 2.76 -21.52 10.84
C THR A 122 4.25 -21.92 10.71
N GLY A 123 5.12 -21.27 11.48
CA GLY A 123 6.57 -21.43 11.41
C GLY A 123 7.24 -20.27 10.65
N TYR A 124 8.54 -20.43 10.36
CA TYR A 124 9.28 -19.38 9.67
C TYR A 124 8.96 -19.31 8.17
N LYS A 125 8.85 -18.09 7.65
CA LYS A 125 8.60 -17.83 6.22
C LYS A 125 9.48 -16.71 5.70
N GLU A 126 9.81 -16.83 4.43
CA GLU A 126 10.42 -15.77 3.64
C GLU A 126 9.32 -14.81 3.17
N MET A 127 9.45 -13.54 3.52
CA MET A 127 8.53 -12.49 3.09
C MET A 127 9.21 -11.12 3.14
N THR A 128 8.58 -10.11 2.54
CA THR A 128 9.10 -8.74 2.62
C THR A 128 8.80 -8.11 3.99
N PHE A 129 9.56 -7.10 4.40
CA PHE A 129 9.25 -6.33 5.61
C PHE A 129 7.86 -5.67 5.55
N ALA A 130 7.40 -5.25 4.36
CA ALA A 130 6.04 -4.76 4.15
C ALA A 130 4.98 -5.83 4.48
N GLN A 131 5.21 -7.07 4.04
CA GLN A 131 4.31 -8.19 4.34
C GLN A 131 4.35 -8.56 5.83
N PHE A 132 5.53 -8.52 6.46
CA PHE A 132 5.71 -8.83 7.88
C PHE A 132 5.02 -7.82 8.79
N LEU A 133 5.20 -6.51 8.54
CA LEU A 133 4.50 -5.47 9.31
C LEU A 133 2.98 -5.57 9.13
N GLY A 134 2.54 -5.90 7.92
CA GLY A 134 1.12 -6.02 7.59
C GLY A 134 0.39 -4.67 7.55
N LYS A 135 -0.88 -4.72 7.15
CA LYS A 135 -1.71 -3.51 6.97
C LYS A 135 -2.12 -2.84 8.29
N ASP A 136 -2.09 -3.59 9.39
CA ASP A 136 -2.52 -3.12 10.70
C ASP A 136 -1.40 -2.48 11.52
N PHE A 137 -0.15 -2.51 11.03
CA PHE A 137 0.97 -1.86 11.70
C PHE A 137 0.75 -0.34 11.75
N LYS A 138 0.81 0.21 12.96
CA LYS A 138 0.67 1.65 13.21
C LYS A 138 1.91 2.14 13.94
N TYR A 139 2.72 2.91 13.23
CA TYR A 139 3.81 3.62 13.87
C TYR A 139 3.27 4.69 14.82
N THR A 140 3.70 4.64 16.07
CA THR A 140 3.17 5.50 17.13
C THR A 140 3.91 6.84 17.26
N GLY A 141 4.85 7.12 16.35
CA GLY A 141 5.71 8.30 16.42
C GLY A 141 6.90 8.12 17.38
N ARG A 142 7.21 6.88 17.77
CA ARG A 142 8.36 6.52 18.60
C ARG A 142 8.99 5.24 18.04
N PRO A 143 10.29 5.01 18.25
CA PRO A 143 10.95 3.76 17.88
C PRO A 143 10.23 2.52 18.40
N GLN A 144 10.11 1.49 17.56
CA GLN A 144 9.54 0.20 17.95
C GLN A 144 10.39 -0.93 17.38
N LEU A 145 10.84 -1.84 18.24
CA LEU A 145 11.44 -3.11 17.83
C LEU A 145 10.35 -3.98 17.18
N ILE A 146 10.54 -4.38 15.93
CA ILE A 146 9.57 -5.19 15.18
C ILE A 146 9.96 -6.66 15.10
N CYS A 147 11.26 -6.97 15.10
CA CYS A 147 11.80 -8.31 15.26
C CYS A 147 13.31 -8.26 15.48
N TRP A 148 13.91 -9.38 15.89
CA TRP A 148 15.35 -9.61 15.86
C TRP A 148 15.65 -10.87 15.06
N ARG A 149 16.84 -10.94 14.49
CA ARG A 149 17.31 -12.19 13.86
C ARG A 149 17.92 -13.10 14.93
N GLU A 150 17.25 -14.20 15.23
CA GLU A 150 17.79 -15.29 16.08
C GLU A 150 18.86 -16.14 15.40
#